data_AF-A0A120G8T6-F1
#
_entry.id   AF-A0A120G8T6-F1
#
_cell.length_a   1.000
_cell.length_b   1.000
_cell.length_c   1.000
_cell.angle_alpha   90.00
_cell.angle_beta   90.00
_cell.angle_gamma   90.00
#
_symmetry.space_group_name_H-M   'P 1'
#
loop_
_entity.id
_entity.type
_entity.pdbx_description
1 polymer ?
#
loop_
_entity_poly.entity_id
_entity_poly.type
_entity_poly.pdbx_seq_one_letter_code
_entity_poly.pdbx_strand_id
1 'polypeptide(L)'
;MQQRLVAQGITHATPSDVSRAICSIRREKLPDPAELGNAGSFFKNPLVSQALAIELQSQYPDLVAYPQADGQMKLAAGWLIDKAGWKGFREGDAGVHKMQALVLVNYGTATGQEIAQLALRIQQDIFKRFKVELEMEPNQY
;
A
#
# COMPACT_ATOMS: atom_id res chain seq x y z
N MET A 1 1.55 13.67 10.72
CA MET A 1 2.74 13.84 11.59
C MET A 1 2.62 15.11 12.43
N GLN A 2 2.65 16.31 11.81
CA GLN A 2 2.48 17.60 12.51
C GLN A 2 1.26 17.62 13.44
N GLN A 3 0.07 17.23 12.94
CA GLN A 3 -1.17 17.18 13.73
C GLN A 3 -1.08 16.29 14.97
N ARG A 4 -0.28 15.21 14.92
CA ARG A 4 -0.14 14.24 16.01
C ARG A 4 0.82 14.72 17.09
N LEU A 5 1.88 15.43 16.68
CA LEU A 5 2.81 16.09 17.59
C LEU A 5 2.12 17.27 18.29
N VAL A 6 1.31 18.05 17.56
CA VAL A 6 0.48 19.13 18.11
C VAL A 6 -0.57 18.57 19.09
N ALA A 7 -1.25 17.47 18.75
CA ALA A 7 -2.20 16.82 19.66
C ALA A 7 -1.55 16.27 20.94
N GLN A 8 -0.23 16.05 20.94
CA GLN A 8 0.55 15.64 22.12
C GLN A 8 1.17 16.82 22.87
N GLY A 9 0.83 18.06 22.50
CA GLY A 9 1.35 19.28 23.14
C GLY A 9 2.82 19.56 22.85
N ILE A 10 3.41 18.94 21.83
CA ILE A 10 4.83 19.04 21.51
C ILE A 10 5.05 20.23 20.56
N THR A 11 5.58 21.32 21.10
CA THR A 11 5.87 22.57 20.37
C THR A 11 7.26 22.58 19.75
N HIS A 12 8.23 21.88 20.35
CA HIS A 12 9.56 21.61 19.80
C HIS A 12 9.83 20.11 19.79
N ALA A 13 9.67 19.47 18.63
CA ALA A 13 9.81 18.02 18.52
C ALA A 13 11.29 17.58 18.59
N THR A 14 11.59 16.66 19.50
CA THR A 14 12.87 15.94 19.49
C THR A 14 12.81 14.74 18.53
N PRO A 15 13.95 14.20 18.07
CA PRO A 15 13.97 12.94 17.30
C PRO A 15 13.23 11.78 18.00
N SER A 16 13.26 11.72 19.33
CA SER A 16 12.52 10.73 20.13
C SER A 16 11.00 10.90 20.02
N ASP A 17 10.51 12.14 19.99
CA ASP A 17 9.07 12.42 19.83
C ASP A 17 8.60 12.09 18.42
N VAL A 18 9.42 12.39 17.41
CA VAL A 18 9.19 11.97 16.02
C VAL A 18 9.13 10.44 15.94
N SER A 19 10.08 9.74 16.55
CA SER A 19 10.10 8.28 16.59
C SER A 19 8.84 7.70 17.26
N ARG A 20 8.45 8.23 18.43
CA ARG A 20 7.23 7.79 19.16
C ARG A 20 5.97 8.00 18.31
N ALA A 21 5.85 9.15 17.65
CA ALA A 21 4.72 9.46 16.78
C ALA A 21 4.68 8.54 15.54
N ILE A 22 5.83 8.25 14.91
CA ILE A 22 5.93 7.29 13.79
C ILE A 22 5.50 5.89 14.26
N CYS A 23 6.06 5.39 15.36
CA CYS A 23 5.73 4.08 15.91
C CYS A 23 4.24 3.92 16.19
N SER A 24 3.61 4.94 16.77
CA SER A 24 2.19 4.88 17.07
C SER A 24 1.31 5.01 15.81
N ILE A 25 1.69 5.81 14.81
CA ILE A 25 1.01 5.81 13.50
C ILE A 25 1.13 4.44 12.83
N ARG A 26 2.32 3.82 12.88
CA ARG A 26 2.56 2.50 12.28
C ARG A 26 1.70 1.42 12.95
N ARG A 27 1.60 1.39 14.27
CA ARG A 27 0.75 0.43 15.00
C ARG A 27 -0.74 0.59 14.69
N GLU A 28 -1.22 1.82 14.45
CA GLU A 28 -2.62 2.03 14.06
C GLU A 28 -2.90 1.62 12.61
N LYS A 29 -1.93 1.81 11.73
CA LYS A 29 -2.13 1.62 10.29
C LYS A 29 -1.78 0.21 9.84
N LEU A 30 -0.71 -0.39 10.35
CA LEU A 30 -0.19 -1.67 9.89
C LEU A 30 -0.56 -2.78 10.89
N PRO A 31 -1.05 -3.94 10.40
CA PRO A 31 -1.28 -5.08 11.27
C PRO A 31 0.06 -5.55 11.86
N ASP A 32 0.08 -5.85 13.16
CA ASP A 32 1.24 -6.45 13.80
C ASP A 32 1.48 -7.84 13.18
N PRO A 33 2.66 -8.12 12.59
CA PRO A 33 2.96 -9.44 12.03
C PRO A 33 2.80 -10.60 13.01
N ALA A 34 2.92 -10.34 14.32
CA ALA A 34 2.71 -11.34 15.37
C ALA A 34 1.21 -11.65 15.60
N GLU A 35 0.32 -10.70 15.29
CA GLU A 35 -1.14 -10.89 15.40
C GLU A 35 -1.75 -11.38 14.08
N LEU A 36 -1.24 -10.89 12.95
CA LEU A 36 -1.70 -11.24 11.62
C LEU A 36 -0.51 -11.29 10.67
N GLY A 37 -0.15 -12.49 10.23
CA GLY A 37 1.05 -12.71 9.42
C GLY A 37 1.05 -11.83 8.16
N ASN A 38 2.06 -10.97 8.03
CA ASN A 38 2.21 -10.07 6.88
C ASN A 38 3.68 -9.65 6.72
N ALA A 39 4.03 -9.19 5.52
CA ALA A 39 5.37 -8.68 5.19
C ALA A 39 5.39 -7.13 5.03
N GLY A 40 4.41 -6.43 5.59
CA GLY A 40 4.21 -5.00 5.35
C GLY A 40 3.62 -4.71 3.97
N SER A 41 4.04 -3.61 3.35
CA SER A 41 3.64 -3.28 1.98
C SER A 41 4.17 -4.34 1.02
N PHE A 42 3.28 -5.01 0.31
CA PHE A 42 3.64 -6.09 -0.59
C PHE A 42 4.04 -5.57 -1.98
N PHE A 43 3.58 -4.39 -2.36
CA PHE A 43 3.86 -3.76 -3.66
C PHE A 43 4.51 -2.40 -3.50
N LYS A 44 5.44 -2.10 -4.40
CA LYS A 44 6.00 -0.76 -4.57
C LYS A 44 4.98 0.18 -5.22
N ASN A 45 5.12 1.46 -4.95
CA ASN A 45 4.39 2.50 -5.67
C ASN A 45 4.97 2.64 -7.08
N PRO A 46 4.18 2.40 -8.15
CA PRO A 46 4.69 2.41 -9.51
C PRO A 46 4.99 3.82 -9.99
N LEU A 47 6.01 3.94 -10.82
CA LEU A 47 6.30 5.15 -11.58
C LEU A 47 5.74 4.99 -12.99
N VAL A 48 5.01 6.00 -13.47
CA VAL A 48 4.40 6.02 -14.80
C VAL A 48 4.73 7.31 -15.54
N SER A 49 4.52 7.31 -16.85
CA SER A 49 4.64 8.53 -17.65
C SER A 49 3.59 9.56 -17.23
N GLN A 50 3.91 10.85 -17.42
CA GLN A 50 2.95 11.93 -17.17
C GLN A 50 1.69 11.78 -18.02
N ALA A 51 1.82 11.33 -19.28
CA ALA A 51 0.69 11.11 -20.17
C ALA A 51 -0.29 10.06 -19.62
N LEU A 52 0.21 8.91 -19.15
CA LEU A 52 -0.64 7.88 -18.55
C LEU A 52 -1.29 8.39 -17.26
N ALA A 53 -0.57 9.14 -16.43
CA ALA A 53 -1.14 9.71 -15.22
C ALA A 53 -2.28 10.70 -15.52
N ILE A 54 -2.13 11.54 -16.55
CA ILE A 54 -3.19 12.48 -16.99
C ILE A 54 -4.41 11.71 -17.50
N GLU A 55 -4.19 10.67 -18.32
CA GLU A 55 -5.27 9.80 -18.79
C GLU A 55 -6.04 9.17 -17.61
N LEU A 56 -5.31 8.60 -16.65
CA LEU A 56 -5.91 8.01 -15.45
C LEU A 56 -6.62 9.05 -14.58
N GLN A 57 -6.10 10.26 -14.43
CA GLN A 57 -6.76 11.34 -13.69
C GLN A 57 -8.07 11.78 -14.34
N SER A 58 -8.16 11.74 -15.67
CA SER A 58 -9.41 12.06 -16.38
C SER A 58 -10.53 11.05 -16.11
N GLN A 59 -10.17 9.76 -15.96
CA GLN A 59 -11.10 8.68 -15.66
C GLN A 59 -11.38 8.56 -14.15
N TYR A 60 -10.38 8.86 -13.34
CA TYR A 60 -10.41 8.78 -11.88
C TYR A 60 -9.90 10.09 -11.27
N PRO A 61 -10.77 11.10 -11.09
CA PRO A 61 -10.39 12.41 -10.59
C PRO A 61 -9.76 12.41 -9.20
N ASP A 62 -9.99 11.36 -8.41
CA ASP A 62 -9.42 11.16 -7.07
C ASP A 62 -8.13 10.32 -7.07
N LEU A 63 -7.51 10.08 -8.24
CA LEU A 63 -6.23 9.39 -8.36
C LEU A 63 -5.16 10.06 -7.51
N VAL A 64 -4.54 9.28 -6.62
CA VAL A 64 -3.41 9.74 -5.82
C VAL A 64 -2.11 9.51 -6.61
N ALA A 65 -1.56 10.60 -7.13
CA ALA A 65 -0.31 10.62 -7.89
C ALA A 65 0.60 11.76 -7.42
N TYR A 66 1.91 11.52 -7.39
CA TYR A 66 2.91 12.48 -6.94
C TYR A 66 3.95 12.73 -8.05
N PRO A 67 4.16 13.98 -8.49
CA PRO A 67 5.17 14.29 -9.51
C PRO A 67 6.57 13.98 -8.99
N GLN A 68 7.41 13.42 -9.86
CA GLN A 68 8.84 13.17 -9.62
C GLN A 68 9.70 14.17 -10.42
N ALA A 69 10.97 14.32 -10.02
CA ALA A 69 11.87 15.32 -10.60
C ALA A 69 12.24 15.04 -12.07
N ASP A 70 12.14 13.79 -12.50
CA ASP A 70 12.42 13.31 -13.87
C ASP A 70 11.20 13.43 -14.80
N GLY A 71 10.10 14.05 -14.33
CA GLY A 71 8.86 14.20 -15.09
C GLY A 71 7.94 12.97 -15.04
N GLN A 72 8.32 11.90 -14.34
CA GLN A 72 7.41 10.78 -14.09
C GLN A 72 6.42 11.10 -12.97
N MET A 73 5.38 10.29 -12.88
CA MET A 73 4.35 10.36 -11.84
C MET A 73 4.40 9.09 -11.01
N LYS A 74 4.56 9.23 -9.69
CA LYS A 74 4.49 8.12 -8.75
C LYS A 74 3.06 7.92 -8.28
N LEU A 75 2.44 6.81 -8.66
CA LEU A 75 1.06 6.51 -8.24
C LEU A 75 1.07 5.80 -6.89
N ALA A 76 0.04 6.02 -6.07
CA ALA A 76 -0.16 5.25 -4.86
C ALA A 76 -0.72 3.86 -5.22
N ALA A 77 0.09 2.80 -5.08
CA ALA A 77 -0.33 1.42 -5.34
C ALA A 77 -1.52 1.01 -4.46
N GLY A 78 -1.53 1.44 -3.20
CA GLY A 78 -2.67 1.19 -2.30
C GLY A 78 -3.99 1.79 -2.81
N TRP A 79 -3.95 2.93 -3.48
CA TRP A 79 -5.15 3.51 -4.10
C TRP A 79 -5.62 2.66 -5.29
N LEU A 80 -4.70 2.19 -6.14
CA LEU A 80 -5.04 1.34 -7.29
C LEU A 80 -5.70 0.03 -6.84
N ILE A 81 -5.12 -0.62 -5.83
CA ILE A 81 -5.61 -1.88 -5.26
C ILE A 81 -6.97 -1.69 -4.58
N ASP A 82 -7.15 -0.60 -3.84
CA ASP A 82 -8.43 -0.25 -3.21
C ASP A 82 -9.53 0.03 -4.24
N LYS A 83 -9.21 0.84 -5.27
CA LYS A 83 -10.14 1.15 -6.37
C LYS A 83 -10.55 -0.05 -7.20
N ALA A 84 -9.66 -1.04 -7.34
CA ALA A 84 -9.98 -2.31 -7.97
C ALA A 84 -10.82 -3.25 -7.08
N GLY A 85 -11.08 -2.88 -5.81
CA GLY A 85 -11.95 -3.61 -4.91
C GLY A 85 -11.26 -4.72 -4.12
N TRP A 86 -9.93 -4.75 -4.10
CA TRP A 86 -9.17 -5.79 -3.41
C TRP A 86 -9.03 -5.55 -1.91
N LYS A 87 -9.22 -4.33 -1.40
CA LYS A 87 -9.08 -4.04 0.03
C LYS A 87 -10.08 -4.85 0.85
N GLY A 88 -9.58 -5.66 1.79
CA GLY A 88 -10.41 -6.57 2.59
C GLY A 88 -10.79 -7.88 1.88
N PHE A 89 -10.31 -8.12 0.66
CA PHE A 89 -10.51 -9.38 -0.04
C PHE A 89 -9.88 -10.54 0.75
N ARG A 90 -10.56 -11.69 0.77
CA ARG A 90 -10.07 -12.91 1.42
C ARG A 90 -10.50 -14.14 0.62
N GLU A 91 -9.57 -15.09 0.48
CA GLU A 91 -9.81 -16.41 -0.09
C GLU A 91 -9.04 -17.44 0.75
N GLY A 92 -9.75 -18.32 1.43
CA GLY A 92 -9.14 -19.18 2.46
C GLY A 92 -8.48 -18.33 3.56
N ASP A 93 -7.21 -18.61 3.84
CA ASP A 93 -6.43 -17.84 4.80
C ASP A 93 -5.58 -16.73 4.17
N ALA A 94 -5.52 -16.62 2.84
CA ALA A 94 -4.84 -15.53 2.16
C ALA A 94 -5.81 -14.35 1.94
N GLY A 95 -5.33 -13.11 2.09
CA GLY A 95 -6.15 -11.94 1.81
C GLY A 95 -5.38 -10.63 1.74
N VAL A 96 -6.14 -9.55 1.59
CA VAL A 96 -5.68 -8.17 1.63
C VAL A 96 -6.23 -7.51 2.89
N HIS A 97 -5.40 -6.80 3.63
CA HIS A 97 -5.81 -6.20 4.90
C HIS A 97 -6.97 -5.21 4.72
N LYS A 98 -7.97 -5.30 5.60
CA LYS A 98 -9.22 -4.50 5.56
C LYS A 98 -9.01 -2.99 5.60
N MET A 99 -7.91 -2.52 6.22
CA MET A 99 -7.59 -1.09 6.32
C MET A 99 -6.42 -0.65 5.42
N GLN A 100 -5.63 -1.59 4.90
CA GLN A 100 -4.41 -1.28 4.14
C GLN A 100 -4.32 -2.15 2.90
N ALA A 101 -4.70 -1.60 1.76
CA ALA A 101 -4.73 -2.32 0.49
C ALA A 101 -3.35 -2.81 0.02
N LEU A 102 -2.25 -2.22 0.51
CA LEU A 102 -0.90 -2.68 0.19
C LEU A 102 -0.46 -3.93 0.96
N VAL A 103 -1.16 -4.30 2.02
CA VAL A 103 -0.70 -5.36 2.93
C VAL A 103 -1.45 -6.65 2.60
N LEU A 104 -0.73 -7.63 2.08
CA LEU A 104 -1.23 -9.01 2.01
C LEU A 104 -1.08 -9.66 3.37
N VAL A 105 -2.08 -10.45 3.75
CA VAL A 105 -2.20 -11.03 5.09
C VAL A 105 -2.46 -12.52 5.00
N ASN A 106 -1.90 -13.25 5.95
CA ASN A 106 -2.21 -14.63 6.27
C ASN A 106 -3.04 -14.67 7.56
N TYR A 107 -4.30 -15.06 7.46
CA TYR A 107 -5.26 -15.20 8.57
C TYR A 107 -5.06 -16.48 9.40
N GLY A 108 -4.16 -17.36 9.00
CA GLY A 108 -3.90 -18.62 9.68
C GLY A 108 -2.81 -19.42 8.97
N THR A 109 -3.25 -20.30 8.08
CA THR A 109 -2.42 -21.36 7.49
C THR A 109 -2.05 -21.15 6.02
N ALA A 110 -2.24 -19.94 5.48
CA ALA A 110 -1.92 -19.66 4.09
C ALA A 110 -0.45 -19.94 3.78
N THR A 111 -0.24 -20.70 2.72
CA THR A 111 1.07 -21.00 2.17
C THR A 111 1.66 -19.79 1.43
N GLY A 112 2.98 -19.74 1.29
CA GLY A 112 3.63 -18.72 0.46
C GLY A 112 3.13 -18.73 -0.99
N GLN A 113 2.76 -19.90 -1.51
CA GLN A 113 2.19 -20.04 -2.86
C GLN A 113 0.82 -19.39 -2.99
N GLU A 114 -0.07 -19.54 -1.99
CA GLU A 114 -1.39 -18.89 -2.01
C GLU A 114 -1.26 -17.36 -1.95
N ILE A 115 -0.34 -16.84 -1.14
CA ILE A 115 -0.04 -15.40 -1.08
C ILE A 115 0.53 -14.91 -2.41
N ALA A 116 1.45 -15.66 -3.03
CA ALA A 116 2.02 -15.32 -4.33
C ALA A 116 0.97 -15.34 -5.46
N GLN A 117 0.07 -16.32 -5.45
CA GLN A 117 -1.05 -16.40 -6.41
C GLN A 117 -2.03 -15.24 -6.23
N LEU A 118 -2.35 -14.87 -4.98
CA LEU A 118 -3.14 -13.67 -4.70
C LEU A 118 -2.45 -12.41 -5.26
N ALA A 119 -1.15 -12.25 -5.02
CA ALA A 119 -0.39 -11.12 -5.52
C ALA A 119 -0.39 -11.04 -7.05
N LEU A 120 -0.23 -12.18 -7.74
CA LEU A 120 -0.27 -12.25 -9.19
C LEU A 120 -1.64 -11.85 -9.75
N ARG A 121 -2.74 -12.29 -9.11
CA ARG A 121 -4.10 -11.87 -9.52
C ARG A 121 -4.30 -10.37 -9.39
N ILE A 122 -3.81 -9.78 -8.29
CA ILE A 122 -3.85 -8.33 -8.08
C ILE A 122 -3.06 -7.62 -9.19
N GLN A 123 -1.81 -8.01 -9.46
CA GLN A 123 -1.01 -7.42 -10.53
C GLN A 123 -1.72 -7.47 -11.89
N GLN A 124 -2.27 -8.63 -12.25
CA GLN A 124 -2.97 -8.81 -13.52
C GLN A 124 -4.22 -7.93 -13.63
N ASP A 125 -5.00 -7.81 -12.56
CA ASP A 125 -6.19 -6.97 -12.54
C ASP A 125 -5.83 -5.47 -12.62
N ILE A 126 -4.82 -5.03 -11.86
CA ILE A 126 -4.33 -3.64 -11.93
C ILE A 126 -3.78 -3.29 -13.30
N PHE A 127 -3.00 -4.19 -13.92
CA PHE A 127 -2.53 -3.99 -15.28
C PHE A 127 -3.69 -3.91 -16.28
N LYS A 128 -4.68 -4.81 -16.17
CA LYS A 128 -5.84 -4.81 -17.08
C LYS A 128 -6.63 -3.50 -16.99
N ARG A 129 -6.89 -3.01 -15.78
CA ARG A 129 -7.73 -1.83 -15.49
C ARG A 129 -7.03 -0.50 -15.73
N PHE A 130 -5.77 -0.38 -15.31
CA PHE A 130 -5.07 0.90 -15.26
C PHE A 130 -3.87 0.98 -16.21
N LYS A 131 -3.48 -0.13 -16.86
CA LYS A 131 -2.24 -0.24 -17.65
C LYS A 131 -0.99 0.08 -16.83
N VAL A 132 -1.04 -0.25 -15.53
CA VAL A 132 0.05 -0.03 -14.57
C VAL A 132 0.56 -1.38 -14.08
N GLU A 133 1.87 -1.59 -14.18
CA GLU A 133 2.54 -2.76 -13.62
C GLU A 133 2.91 -2.50 -12.15
N LEU A 134 2.54 -3.42 -11.25
CA LEU A 134 2.96 -3.37 -9.86
C LEU A 134 4.16 -4.29 -9.66
N GLU A 135 5.19 -3.80 -8.98
CA GLU A 135 6.36 -4.61 -8.58
C GLU A 135 6.19 -5.08 -7.13
N MET A 136 6.47 -6.37 -6.86
CA MET A 136 6.45 -6.92 -5.50
C MET A 136 7.69 -6.48 -4.72
N GLU A 137 7.54 -6.18 -3.43
CA GLU A 137 8.64 -5.81 -2.52
C GLU A 137 9.32 -7.01 -1.83
N PRO A 138 8.60 -8.07 -1.38
CA PRO A 138 9.27 -9.19 -0.70
C PRO A 138 10.02 -10.10 -1.68
N ASN A 139 11.25 -10.47 -1.31
CA ASN A 139 12.06 -11.44 -2.06
C ASN A 139 11.35 -12.81 -2.09
N GLN A 140 11.08 -13.33 -3.28
CA GLN A 140 10.64 -14.71 -3.47
C GLN A 140 11.87 -15.63 -3.33
N TYR A 141 11.96 -16.39 -2.24
CA TYR A 141 12.96 -17.44 -2.04
C TYR A 141 12.29 -18.81 -2.09
#